data_AF-A0A1P8W674-F1
#
_entry.id   AF-A0A1P8W674-F1
#
_cell.length_a   1.000
_cell.length_b   1.000
_cell.length_c   1.000
_cell.angle_alpha   90.00
_cell.angle_beta   90.00
_cell.angle_gamma   90.00
#
_symmetry.space_group_name_H-M   'P 1'
#
loop_
_entity.id
_entity.type
_entity.pdbx_description
1 polymer ?
#
loop_
_entity_poly.entity_id
_entity_poly.type
_entity_poly.pdbx_seq_one_letter_code
_entity_poly.pdbx_strand_id
1 'polypeptide(L)'
;LLELPITFVTSLTSIPNIHRRTCSSPRIHLISISDFQVSQNKSSYRQSAMSLANKLSITDVDVKGKRVLIRVDFNVPLDENKNITNNQRIAGAVPTIKHALDHGAKTVILMSHLGRPNGSPNPKYSLTPVVPELEKLLGGKKVTFAPDCVGPEVEEIVNKAGEGDVVLLENLRFHIEEEGSAKDKDGNKTKADKAKVDEFRKGLTKLGDIYINDAFGTAHRAHSSMVGVDLPQKAAGFLMKKELDYFAQAL
;
A
#
# COMPACT_ATOMS: atom_id res chain seq x y z
N LEU A 1 7.04 54.86 -53.67
CA LEU A 1 8.11 53.85 -53.53
C LEU A 1 7.42 52.60 -52.96
N LEU A 2 6.70 51.84 -53.80
CA LEU A 2 7.14 50.59 -54.45
C LEU A 2 7.65 49.55 -53.43
N GLU A 3 7.23 48.29 -53.36
CA GLU A 3 6.28 47.43 -54.10
C GLU A 3 6.12 46.11 -53.28
N LEU A 4 4.98 45.42 -53.40
CA LEU A 4 4.78 43.97 -53.08
C LEU A 4 5.29 43.13 -54.29
N PRO A 5 5.19 41.77 -54.43
CA PRO A 5 4.43 40.75 -53.66
C PRO A 5 5.01 39.30 -53.55
N ILE A 6 4.16 38.45 -52.96
CA ILE A 6 4.00 36.98 -52.95
C ILE A 6 4.23 36.28 -54.31
N THR A 7 4.71 35.01 -54.36
CA THR A 7 4.09 33.87 -55.13
C THR A 7 4.82 32.50 -55.06
N PHE A 8 3.96 31.48 -55.13
CA PHE A 8 4.13 30.02 -55.36
C PHE A 8 4.88 29.64 -56.65
N VAL A 9 5.53 28.45 -56.69
CA VAL A 9 5.64 27.61 -57.91
C VAL A 9 5.63 26.10 -57.58
N THR A 10 4.71 25.40 -58.23
CA THR A 10 4.58 23.94 -58.45
C THR A 10 5.18 23.52 -59.80
N SER A 11 5.78 22.33 -59.95
CA SER A 11 5.93 21.56 -61.22
C SER A 11 6.69 20.24 -60.95
N LEU A 12 6.10 19.03 -61.02
CA LEU A 12 5.78 18.17 -62.19
C LEU A 12 6.97 17.37 -62.79
N THR A 13 6.84 16.03 -62.64
CA THR A 13 7.13 14.92 -63.58
C THR A 13 8.53 14.66 -64.15
N SER A 14 9.00 13.41 -64.00
CA SER A 14 9.50 12.56 -65.11
C SER A 14 9.59 11.07 -64.70
N ILE A 15 9.04 10.21 -65.56
CA ILE A 15 8.93 8.74 -65.50
C ILE A 15 10.20 8.09 -66.10
N PRO A 16 10.55 6.83 -65.76
CA PRO A 16 10.71 5.86 -66.85
C PRO A 16 10.05 4.49 -66.62
N ASN A 17 9.79 3.87 -67.76
CA ASN A 17 9.03 2.65 -68.06
C ASN A 17 9.50 1.35 -67.37
N ILE A 18 8.53 0.70 -66.73
CA ILE A 18 8.02 -0.67 -66.98
C ILE A 18 8.98 -1.67 -67.67
N HIS A 19 9.37 -2.70 -66.93
CA HIS A 19 9.59 -4.04 -67.47
C HIS A 19 8.55 -4.99 -66.88
N ARG A 20 7.75 -5.62 -67.77
CA ARG A 20 6.76 -6.65 -67.42
C ARG A 20 7.47 -7.86 -66.83
N ARG A 21 7.13 -8.22 -65.59
CA ARG A 21 7.18 -9.60 -65.12
C ARG A 21 5.80 -9.99 -64.57
N THR A 22 5.47 -11.22 -64.89
CA THR A 22 4.17 -11.87 -64.85
C THR A 22 3.62 -12.05 -63.43
N CYS A 23 2.30 -12.04 -63.35
CA CYS A 23 1.42 -12.31 -62.21
C CYS A 23 1.86 -13.50 -61.34
N SER A 24 2.04 -13.27 -60.04
CA SER A 24 1.67 -14.20 -58.97
C SER A 24 1.48 -13.41 -57.67
N SER A 25 0.27 -13.40 -57.16
CA SER A 25 -0.19 -12.64 -56.00
C SER A 25 0.45 -13.08 -54.68
N PRO A 26 0.86 -12.13 -53.81
CA PRO A 26 0.77 -12.31 -52.37
C PRO A 26 -0.28 -11.34 -51.82
N ARG A 27 -1.29 -11.90 -51.13
CA ARG A 27 -2.23 -11.12 -50.30
C ARG A 27 -1.41 -10.29 -49.31
N ILE A 28 -1.42 -8.98 -49.46
CA ILE A 28 -0.96 -8.06 -48.41
C ILE A 28 -2.00 -8.19 -47.29
N HIS A 29 -1.67 -8.97 -46.25
CA HIS A 29 -2.37 -8.87 -44.97
C HIS A 29 -2.05 -7.49 -44.40
N LEU A 30 -3.00 -6.58 -44.55
CA LEU A 30 -3.04 -5.35 -43.78
C LEU A 30 -3.28 -5.75 -42.32
N ILE A 31 -2.22 -6.09 -41.58
CA ILE A 31 -2.31 -6.17 -40.12
C ILE A 31 -2.44 -4.72 -39.66
N SER A 32 -3.67 -4.34 -39.32
CA SER A 32 -3.95 -3.04 -38.73
C SER A 32 -3.10 -2.88 -37.48
N ILE A 33 -2.25 -1.85 -37.44
CA ILE A 33 -1.39 -1.53 -36.30
C ILE A 33 -2.24 -1.30 -35.03
N SER A 34 -3.54 -0.97 -35.19
CA SER A 34 -4.50 -0.86 -34.07
C SER A 34 -4.74 -2.18 -33.35
N ASP A 35 -4.85 -3.30 -34.08
CA ASP A 35 -5.30 -4.57 -33.51
C ASP A 35 -4.16 -5.25 -32.73
N PHE A 36 -2.92 -5.01 -33.14
CA PHE A 36 -1.73 -5.48 -32.42
C PHE A 36 -1.55 -4.77 -31.08
N GLN A 37 -1.72 -3.44 -31.02
CA GLN A 37 -1.65 -2.68 -29.77
C GLN A 37 -2.81 -3.01 -28.81
N VAL A 38 -4.02 -3.22 -29.32
CA VAL A 38 -5.18 -3.63 -28.51
C VAL A 38 -5.01 -5.06 -27.96
N SER A 39 -4.42 -5.97 -28.72
CA SER A 39 -4.13 -7.34 -28.28
C SER A 39 -3.06 -7.40 -27.19
N GLN A 40 -1.96 -6.65 -27.34
CA GLN A 40 -0.89 -6.55 -26.34
C GLN A 40 -1.40 -5.94 -25.03
N ASN A 41 -2.24 -4.90 -25.11
CA ASN A 41 -2.88 -4.32 -23.93
C ASN A 41 -3.83 -5.31 -23.25
N LYS A 42 -4.71 -6.01 -23.98
CA LYS A 42 -5.59 -7.04 -23.38
C LYS A 42 -4.83 -8.17 -22.68
N SER A 43 -3.69 -8.59 -23.24
CA SER A 43 -2.82 -9.58 -22.60
C SER A 43 -2.20 -9.05 -21.30
N SER A 44 -1.69 -7.81 -21.33
CA SER A 44 -1.13 -7.15 -20.14
C SER A 44 -2.18 -6.94 -19.04
N TYR A 45 -3.39 -6.48 -19.38
CA TYR A 45 -4.47 -6.28 -18.40
C TYR A 45 -4.90 -7.59 -17.75
N ARG A 46 -5.08 -8.66 -18.53
CA ARG A 46 -5.38 -9.99 -17.99
C ARG A 46 -4.27 -10.53 -17.09
N GLN A 47 -3.01 -10.28 -17.43
CA GLN A 47 -1.88 -10.70 -16.62
C GLN A 47 -1.79 -9.90 -15.30
N SER A 48 -2.09 -8.60 -15.34
CA SER A 48 -2.20 -7.75 -14.15
C SER A 48 -3.39 -8.14 -13.26
N ALA A 49 -4.57 -8.40 -13.84
CA ALA A 49 -5.76 -8.85 -13.13
C ALA A 49 -5.51 -10.21 -12.43
N MET A 50 -4.92 -11.19 -13.13
CA MET A 50 -4.49 -12.45 -12.52
C MET A 50 -3.45 -12.23 -11.41
N SER A 51 -2.51 -11.31 -11.59
CA SER A 51 -1.49 -11.00 -10.58
C SER A 51 -2.06 -10.34 -9.32
N LEU A 52 -3.18 -9.62 -9.41
CA LEU A 52 -3.84 -8.98 -8.27
C LEU A 52 -4.67 -9.99 -7.48
N ALA A 53 -5.38 -10.89 -8.17
CA ALA A 53 -6.18 -11.93 -7.53
C ALA A 53 -5.33 -12.99 -6.81
N ASN A 54 -4.13 -13.29 -7.33
CA ASN A 54 -3.23 -14.34 -6.83
C ASN A 54 -2.36 -13.94 -5.61
N LYS A 55 -2.67 -12.81 -4.95
CA LYS A 55 -1.99 -12.46 -3.69
C LYS A 55 -2.51 -13.32 -2.54
N LEU A 56 -1.59 -13.78 -1.69
CA LEU A 56 -1.91 -14.51 -0.47
C LEU A 56 -2.84 -13.68 0.43
N SER A 57 -3.84 -14.33 1.00
CA SER A 57 -4.76 -13.79 2.00
C SER A 57 -4.39 -14.28 3.39
N ILE A 58 -4.87 -13.61 4.43
CA ILE A 58 -4.74 -14.05 5.82
C ILE A 58 -5.30 -15.48 6.03
N THR A 59 -6.27 -15.88 5.21
CA THR A 59 -6.85 -17.24 5.21
C THR A 59 -5.89 -18.33 4.72
N ASP A 60 -4.81 -17.93 4.03
CA ASP A 60 -3.87 -18.86 3.38
C ASP A 60 -2.58 -19.04 4.20
N VAL A 61 -2.48 -18.38 5.36
CA VAL A 61 -1.28 -18.39 6.22
C VAL A 61 -1.59 -19.01 7.58
N ASP A 62 -0.68 -19.82 8.09
CA ASP A 62 -0.79 -20.39 9.44
C ASP A 62 -0.30 -19.39 10.49
N VAL A 63 -1.26 -18.79 11.19
CA VAL A 63 -0.99 -17.80 12.25
C VAL A 63 -0.78 -18.43 13.62
N LYS A 64 -0.98 -19.74 13.78
CA LYS A 64 -1.02 -20.38 15.10
C LYS A 64 0.34 -20.30 15.81
N GLY A 65 0.34 -19.78 17.03
CA GLY A 65 1.55 -19.60 17.85
C GLY A 65 2.52 -18.54 17.29
N LYS A 66 2.12 -17.76 16.29
CA LYS A 66 2.96 -16.72 15.65
C LYS A 66 2.62 -15.34 16.17
N ARG A 67 3.61 -14.44 16.12
CA ARG A 67 3.41 -12.99 16.28
C ARG A 67 2.98 -12.43 14.92
N VAL A 68 1.77 -11.90 14.85
CA VAL A 68 1.19 -11.40 13.61
C VAL A 68 1.25 -9.88 13.61
N LEU A 69 2.11 -9.31 12.76
CA LEU A 69 2.22 -7.87 12.56
C LEU A 69 1.21 -7.44 11.47
N ILE A 70 0.20 -6.68 11.86
CA ILE A 70 -0.87 -6.24 10.97
C ILE A 70 -0.79 -4.74 10.76
N ARG A 71 -0.66 -4.33 9.50
CA ARG A 71 -0.84 -2.93 9.12
C ARG A 71 -2.33 -2.67 8.88
N VAL A 72 -2.95 -1.89 9.77
CA VAL A 72 -4.38 -1.53 9.75
C VAL A 72 -4.57 -0.05 9.51
N ASP A 73 -5.64 0.37 8.84
CA ASP A 73 -5.95 1.79 8.59
C ASP A 73 -6.79 2.41 9.71
N PHE A 74 -6.14 2.98 10.72
CA PHE A 74 -6.80 3.73 11.80
C PHE A 74 -6.74 5.25 11.62
N ASN A 75 -6.66 5.74 10.38
CA ASN A 75 -6.72 7.17 10.11
C ASN A 75 -8.16 7.71 10.23
N VAL A 76 -8.65 7.82 11.47
CA VAL A 76 -10.01 8.24 11.80
C VAL A 76 -10.12 9.74 12.10
N PRO A 77 -11.25 10.38 11.76
CA PRO A 77 -11.51 11.76 12.12
C PRO A 77 -11.78 11.89 13.62
N LEU A 78 -11.02 12.78 14.28
CA LEU A 78 -11.17 13.12 15.69
C LEU A 78 -11.83 14.50 15.84
N ASP A 79 -12.71 14.65 16.83
CA ASP A 79 -13.27 15.95 17.22
C ASP A 79 -12.27 16.77 18.08
N GLU A 80 -12.68 17.96 18.52
CA GLU A 80 -11.87 18.85 19.37
C GLU A 80 -11.49 18.21 20.72
N ASN A 81 -12.33 17.30 21.21
CA ASN A 81 -12.12 16.56 22.46
C ASN A 81 -11.38 15.23 22.25
N LYS A 82 -10.86 14.97 21.05
CA LYS A 82 -10.19 13.73 20.62
C LYS A 82 -11.11 12.50 20.60
N ASN A 83 -12.42 12.66 20.55
CA ASN A 83 -13.34 11.54 20.33
C ASN A 83 -13.38 11.16 18.85
N ILE A 84 -13.55 9.87 18.60
CA ILE A 84 -13.68 9.33 17.25
C ILE A 84 -15.10 9.63 16.74
N THR A 85 -15.19 10.44 15.68
CA THR A 85 -16.48 10.81 15.07
C THR A 85 -17.00 9.76 14.09
N ASN A 86 -16.10 8.99 13.48
CA ASN A 86 -16.43 7.88 12.60
C ASN A 86 -15.45 6.72 12.83
N ASN A 87 -15.98 5.58 13.29
CA ASN A 87 -15.22 4.38 13.63
C ASN A 87 -15.17 3.33 12.50
N GLN A 88 -15.74 3.60 11.31
CA GLN A 88 -15.84 2.62 10.20
C GLN A 88 -14.49 2.01 9.83
N ARG A 89 -13.42 2.81 9.87
CA ARG A 89 -12.06 2.34 9.56
C ARG A 89 -11.54 1.35 10.60
N ILE A 90 -11.85 1.59 11.87
CA ILE A 90 -11.49 0.68 12.96
C ILE A 90 -12.30 -0.62 12.83
N ALA A 91 -13.62 -0.50 12.66
CA ALA A 91 -14.51 -1.63 12.45
C ALA A 91 -14.13 -2.49 11.23
N GLY A 92 -13.63 -1.87 10.17
CA GLY A 92 -13.17 -2.56 8.96
C GLY A 92 -11.96 -3.47 9.18
N ALA A 93 -11.08 -3.18 10.15
CA ALA A 93 -9.92 -4.01 10.47
C ALA A 93 -10.25 -5.16 11.44
N VAL A 94 -11.36 -5.05 12.18
CA VAL A 94 -11.76 -6.03 13.21
C VAL A 94 -11.87 -7.47 12.68
N PRO A 95 -12.41 -7.74 11.47
CA PRO A 95 -12.45 -9.11 10.94
C PRO A 95 -11.08 -9.75 10.82
N THR A 96 -10.08 -9.00 10.34
CA THR A 96 -8.69 -9.48 10.19
C THR A 96 -8.06 -9.75 11.54
N ILE A 97 -8.28 -8.86 12.51
CA ILE A 97 -7.78 -9.00 13.89
C ILE A 97 -8.40 -10.21 14.58
N LYS A 98 -9.73 -10.34 14.52
CA LYS A 98 -10.44 -11.48 15.12
C LYS A 98 -10.01 -12.79 14.50
N HIS A 99 -9.87 -12.86 13.17
CA HIS A 99 -9.40 -14.07 12.51
C HIS A 99 -8.03 -14.51 13.02
N ALA A 100 -7.07 -13.58 13.14
CA ALA A 100 -5.75 -13.92 13.70
C ALA A 100 -5.86 -14.48 15.13
N LEU A 101 -6.69 -13.86 15.98
CA LEU A 101 -6.91 -14.31 17.36
C LEU A 101 -7.60 -15.68 17.42
N ASP A 102 -8.67 -15.88 16.65
CA ASP A 102 -9.48 -17.09 16.64
C ASP A 102 -8.69 -18.31 16.11
N HIS A 103 -7.68 -18.07 15.27
CA HIS A 103 -6.78 -19.10 14.73
C HIS A 103 -5.52 -19.31 15.59
N GLY A 104 -5.51 -18.74 16.80
CA GLY A 104 -4.48 -19.01 17.80
C GLY A 104 -3.17 -18.26 17.56
N ALA A 105 -3.21 -17.05 16.99
CA ALA A 105 -2.05 -16.17 16.99
C ALA A 105 -1.53 -15.98 18.42
N LYS A 106 -0.20 -16.09 18.60
CA LYS A 106 0.42 -15.83 19.89
C LYS A 106 0.17 -14.38 20.28
N THR A 107 0.47 -13.43 19.40
CA THR A 107 0.25 -12.02 19.67
C THR A 107 -0.14 -11.32 18.39
N VAL A 108 -1.10 -10.41 18.45
CA VAL A 108 -1.48 -9.56 17.33
C VAL A 108 -0.92 -8.16 17.57
N ILE A 109 0.01 -7.73 16.71
CA ILE A 109 0.67 -6.43 16.78
C ILE A 109 0.09 -5.54 15.69
N LEU A 110 -0.56 -4.45 16.07
CA LEU A 110 -1.22 -3.52 15.16
C LEU A 110 -0.36 -2.28 14.96
N MET A 111 -0.16 -1.90 13.71
CA MET A 111 0.52 -0.65 13.37
C MET A 111 -0.30 0.17 12.39
N SER A 112 -0.32 1.48 12.60
CA SER A 112 -1.10 2.43 11.80
C SER A 112 -0.46 3.81 11.82
N HIS A 113 -1.07 4.73 11.08
CA HIS A 113 -0.83 6.16 11.22
C HIS A 113 -2.16 6.88 11.46
N LEU A 114 -2.06 8.10 11.99
CA LEU A 114 -3.17 9.04 12.10
C LEU A 114 -2.70 10.44 11.68
N GLY A 115 -3.47 11.08 10.80
CA GLY A 115 -3.15 12.43 10.32
C GLY A 115 -1.78 12.56 9.64
N ARG A 116 -1.18 13.76 9.79
CA ARG A 116 0.10 14.15 9.18
C ARG A 116 0.99 14.81 10.23
N PRO A 117 1.67 14.03 11.08
CA PRO A 117 2.61 14.54 12.07
C PRO A 117 3.97 14.97 11.49
N ASN A 118 4.22 14.70 10.20
CA ASN A 118 5.44 15.09 9.47
C ASN A 118 6.75 14.61 10.13
N GLY A 119 6.81 13.36 10.60
CA GLY A 119 8.04 12.77 11.13
C GLY A 119 8.49 13.34 12.47
N SER A 120 7.55 13.85 13.28
CA SER A 120 7.82 14.29 14.64
C SER A 120 6.67 13.91 15.58
N PRO A 121 6.95 13.50 16.83
CA PRO A 121 5.92 13.20 17.81
C PRO A 121 4.98 14.39 18.03
N ASN A 122 3.68 14.14 17.93
CA ASN A 122 2.66 15.17 18.16
C ASN A 122 1.44 14.55 18.86
N PRO A 123 1.14 14.95 20.11
CA PRO A 123 0.02 14.42 20.89
C PRO A 123 -1.37 14.60 20.25
N LYS A 124 -1.51 15.49 19.26
CA LYS A 124 -2.73 15.63 18.46
C LYS A 124 -2.99 14.43 17.56
N TYR A 125 -1.93 13.78 17.09
CA TYR A 125 -1.99 12.68 16.15
C TYR A 125 -1.67 11.32 16.79
N SER A 126 -1.68 11.24 18.12
CA SER A 126 -1.48 9.97 18.83
C SER A 126 -2.65 9.01 18.57
N LEU A 127 -2.35 7.71 18.55
CA LEU A 127 -3.34 6.64 18.40
C LEU A 127 -4.02 6.25 19.72
N THR A 128 -3.66 6.86 20.86
CA THR A 128 -4.29 6.61 22.16
C THR A 128 -5.83 6.62 22.12
N PRO A 129 -6.52 7.55 21.43
CA PRO A 129 -7.99 7.56 21.38
C PRO A 129 -8.61 6.34 20.67
N VAL A 130 -7.84 5.60 19.87
CA VAL A 130 -8.28 4.40 19.15
C VAL A 130 -8.40 3.19 20.08
N VAL A 131 -7.61 3.14 21.15
CA VAL A 131 -7.57 2.02 22.11
C VAL A 131 -8.96 1.68 22.67
N PRO A 132 -9.71 2.59 23.32
CA PRO A 132 -11.00 2.25 23.94
C PRO A 132 -12.05 1.78 22.92
N GLU A 133 -12.06 2.37 21.72
CA GLU A 133 -13.00 1.97 20.66
C GLU A 133 -12.63 0.59 20.09
N LEU A 134 -11.34 0.29 19.95
CA LEU A 134 -10.87 -1.02 19.52
C LEU A 134 -11.17 -2.10 20.55
N GLU A 135 -10.93 -1.85 21.84
CA GLU A 135 -11.28 -2.77 22.93
C GLU A 135 -12.77 -3.11 22.92
N LYS A 136 -13.63 -2.10 22.75
CA LYS A 136 -15.08 -2.27 22.61
C LYS A 136 -15.44 -3.17 21.43
N LEU A 137 -14.85 -2.95 20.25
CA LEU A 137 -15.13 -3.74 19.05
C LEU A 137 -14.58 -5.18 19.11
N LEU A 138 -13.54 -5.39 19.92
CA LEU A 138 -12.96 -6.70 20.24
C LEU A 138 -13.67 -7.40 21.41
N GLY A 139 -14.83 -6.89 21.85
CA GLY A 139 -15.64 -7.53 22.89
C GLY A 139 -15.08 -7.34 24.31
N GLY A 140 -14.40 -6.22 24.57
CA GLY A 140 -13.79 -5.92 25.87
C GLY A 140 -12.41 -6.54 26.08
N LYS A 141 -11.82 -7.14 25.03
CA LYS A 141 -10.43 -7.61 25.08
C LYS A 141 -9.50 -6.41 25.25
N LYS A 142 -8.64 -6.48 26.26
CA LYS A 142 -7.63 -5.46 26.55
C LYS A 142 -6.66 -5.28 25.37
N VAL A 143 -6.37 -4.03 25.03
CA VAL A 143 -5.36 -3.67 24.03
C VAL A 143 -4.22 -2.96 24.73
N THR A 144 -3.02 -3.54 24.66
CA THR A 144 -1.81 -2.91 25.20
C THR A 144 -1.32 -1.86 24.23
N PHE A 145 -1.29 -0.60 24.66
CA PHE A 145 -0.74 0.49 23.86
C PHE A 145 0.75 0.65 24.14
N ALA A 146 1.58 0.55 23.10
CA ALA A 146 3.02 0.77 23.20
C ALA A 146 3.34 2.28 23.11
N PRO A 147 4.36 2.77 23.84
CA PRO A 147 4.71 4.19 23.84
C PRO A 147 5.34 4.67 22.53
N ASP A 148 5.84 3.73 21.72
CA ASP A 148 6.39 3.97 20.38
C ASP A 148 6.06 2.78 19.45
N CYS A 149 6.50 2.83 18.20
CA CYS A 149 6.35 1.77 17.20
C CYS A 149 7.60 0.92 16.96
N VAL A 150 8.77 1.40 17.41
CA VAL A 150 10.04 0.67 17.34
C VAL A 150 10.86 0.97 18.61
N GLY A 151 11.87 0.14 18.88
CA GLY A 151 12.80 0.35 20.00
C GLY A 151 12.72 -0.74 21.08
N PRO A 152 13.67 -0.72 22.03
CA PRO A 152 13.84 -1.81 23.00
C PRO A 152 12.62 -2.01 23.90
N GLU A 153 11.96 -0.92 24.31
CA GLU A 153 10.74 -0.99 25.14
C GLU A 153 9.57 -1.64 24.39
N VAL A 154 9.41 -1.34 23.09
CA VAL A 154 8.38 -1.95 22.23
C VAL A 154 8.68 -3.44 22.02
N GLU A 155 9.94 -3.79 21.76
CA GLU A 155 10.38 -5.19 21.64
C GLU A 155 10.09 -5.96 22.95
N GLU A 156 10.35 -5.35 24.10
CA GLU A 156 10.06 -5.95 25.41
C GLU A 156 8.57 -6.16 25.64
N ILE A 157 7.72 -5.18 25.31
CA ILE A 157 6.26 -5.29 25.40
C ILE A 157 5.75 -6.46 24.54
N VAL A 158 6.21 -6.53 23.27
CA VAL A 158 5.79 -7.59 22.34
C VAL A 158 6.30 -8.96 22.78
N ASN A 159 7.51 -9.04 23.33
CA ASN A 159 8.08 -10.31 23.82
C ASN A 159 7.40 -10.81 25.10
N LYS A 160 6.91 -9.90 25.95
CA LYS A 160 6.16 -10.22 27.17
C LYS A 160 4.69 -10.54 26.90
N ALA A 161 4.16 -10.18 25.74
CA ALA A 161 2.78 -10.45 25.37
C ALA A 161 2.50 -11.97 25.35
N GLY A 162 1.40 -12.35 26.01
CA GLY A 162 0.91 -13.71 26.09
C GLY A 162 0.07 -14.11 24.87
N GLU A 163 -0.41 -15.35 24.88
CA GLU A 163 -1.26 -15.89 23.81
C GLU A 163 -2.59 -15.13 23.69
N GLY A 164 -2.91 -14.67 22.48
CA GLY A 164 -4.14 -13.93 22.19
C GLY A 164 -4.16 -12.48 22.68
N ASP A 165 -3.00 -11.94 23.06
CA ASP A 165 -2.84 -10.52 23.37
C ASP A 165 -2.83 -9.66 22.11
N VAL A 166 -3.34 -8.44 22.26
CA VAL A 166 -3.37 -7.42 21.20
C VAL A 166 -2.52 -6.23 21.65
N VAL A 167 -1.54 -5.86 20.84
CA VAL A 167 -0.67 -4.71 21.05
C VAL A 167 -0.93 -3.70 19.95
N LEU A 168 -1.23 -2.45 20.31
CA LEU A 168 -1.30 -1.33 19.37
C LEU A 168 -0.04 -0.48 19.51
N LEU A 169 0.69 -0.33 18.41
CA LEU A 169 1.84 0.55 18.32
C LEU A 169 1.40 2.02 18.16
N GLU A 170 2.24 2.94 18.62
CA GLU A 170 2.02 4.37 18.37
C GLU A 170 2.18 4.71 16.87
N ASN A 171 1.77 5.93 16.51
CA ASN A 171 1.71 6.43 15.14
C ASN A 171 3.05 6.32 14.40
N LEU A 172 3.09 5.48 13.36
CA LEU A 172 4.26 5.24 12.51
C LEU A 172 4.83 6.52 11.91
N ARG A 173 3.99 7.52 11.60
CA ARG A 173 4.43 8.79 11.00
C ARG A 173 5.10 9.75 11.98
N PHE A 174 5.20 9.40 13.27
CA PHE A 174 6.09 10.13 14.20
C PHE A 174 7.56 9.97 13.84
N HIS A 175 7.89 8.92 13.09
CA HIS A 175 9.22 8.68 12.53
C HIS A 175 9.27 9.17 11.08
N ILE A 176 10.27 9.98 10.74
CA ILE A 176 10.48 10.47 9.37
C ILE A 176 10.79 9.31 8.40
N GLU A 177 11.32 8.23 8.95
CA GLU A 177 11.68 6.98 8.29
C GLU A 177 10.49 6.24 7.69
N GLU A 178 9.26 6.49 8.18
CA GLU A 178 8.04 5.87 7.62
C GLU A 178 7.73 6.40 6.22
N GLU A 179 7.65 7.73 6.07
CA GLU A 179 7.36 8.37 4.77
C GLU A 179 8.64 8.62 3.94
N GLY A 180 9.82 8.41 4.53
CA GLY A 180 11.14 8.68 3.94
C GLY A 180 11.45 10.16 3.75
N SER A 181 10.53 11.04 4.16
CA SER A 181 10.70 12.49 4.15
C SER A 181 9.66 13.19 5.01
N ALA A 182 10.03 14.34 5.56
CA ALA A 182 9.16 15.23 6.31
C ALA A 182 9.07 16.59 5.61
N LYS A 183 7.98 17.31 5.86
CA LYS A 183 7.84 18.73 5.49
C LYS A 183 7.81 19.57 6.75
N ASP A 184 8.59 20.65 6.77
CA ASP A 184 8.49 21.66 7.83
C ASP A 184 7.27 22.58 7.62
N LYS A 185 7.11 23.56 8.52
CA LYS A 185 6.01 24.54 8.46
C LYS A 185 6.10 25.46 7.23
N ASP A 186 7.30 25.65 6.71
CA ASP A 186 7.61 26.49 5.55
C ASP A 186 7.52 25.72 4.23
N GLY A 187 7.24 24.40 4.30
CA GLY A 187 7.08 23.51 3.15
C GLY A 187 8.38 22.88 2.64
N ASN A 188 9.51 23.12 3.29
CA ASN A 188 10.78 22.51 2.91
C ASN A 188 10.76 21.01 3.23
N LYS A 189 11.28 20.23 2.29
CA LYS A 189 11.27 18.77 2.37
C LYS A 189 12.61 18.25 2.87
N THR A 190 12.63 17.68 4.07
CA THR A 190 13.79 16.96 4.61
C THR A 190 13.66 15.49 4.26
N LYS A 191 14.70 14.90 3.67
CA LYS A 191 14.73 13.46 3.34
C LYS A 191 15.33 12.69 4.51
N ALA A 192 14.75 11.54 4.84
CA ALA A 192 15.33 10.63 5.83
C ALA A 192 16.65 10.04 5.30
N ASP A 193 17.59 9.79 6.21
CA ASP A 193 18.79 9.02 5.91
C ASP A 193 18.38 7.58 5.57
N LYS A 194 18.94 7.03 4.49
CA LYS A 194 18.67 5.67 4.04
C LYS A 194 19.06 4.64 5.12
N ALA A 195 20.17 4.87 5.83
CA ALA A 195 20.60 3.97 6.90
C ALA A 195 19.58 3.90 8.04
N LYS A 196 18.99 5.05 8.41
CA LYS A 196 17.95 5.13 9.43
C LYS A 196 16.64 4.50 8.98
N VAL A 197 16.26 4.67 7.71
CA VAL A 197 15.11 3.98 7.12
C VAL A 197 15.29 2.47 7.18
N ASP A 198 16.48 1.96 6.87
CA ASP A 198 16.77 0.53 6.93
C ASP A 198 16.77 0.01 8.38
N GLU A 199 17.24 0.80 9.34
CA GLU A 199 17.16 0.48 10.77
C GLU A 199 15.71 0.43 11.27
N PHE A 200 14.90 1.43 10.92
CA PHE A 200 13.47 1.49 11.27
C PHE A 200 12.71 0.27 10.74
N ARG A 201 12.97 -0.10 9.48
CA ARG A 201 12.39 -1.30 8.83
C ARG A 201 12.76 -2.60 9.52
N LYS A 202 14.03 -2.74 9.92
CA LYS A 202 14.49 -3.88 10.72
C LYS A 202 13.80 -3.91 12.08
N GLY A 203 13.62 -2.75 12.71
CA GLY A 203 12.85 -2.61 13.96
C GLY A 203 11.45 -3.17 13.83
N LEU A 204 10.69 -2.72 12.81
CA LEU A 204 9.34 -3.24 12.55
C LEU A 204 9.34 -4.74 12.24
N THR A 205 10.31 -5.21 11.45
CA THR A 205 10.42 -6.62 11.05
C THR A 205 10.60 -7.55 12.26
N LYS A 206 11.36 -7.14 13.29
CA LYS A 206 11.59 -7.96 14.50
C LYS A 206 10.33 -8.24 15.33
N LEU A 207 9.30 -7.39 15.21
CA LEU A 207 8.10 -7.45 16.05
C LEU A 207 7.16 -8.60 15.65
N GLY A 208 7.25 -9.08 14.41
CA GLY A 208 6.36 -10.11 13.88
C GLY A 208 7.12 -11.32 13.32
N ASP A 209 6.39 -12.40 13.13
CA ASP A 209 6.81 -13.58 12.36
C ASP A 209 6.08 -13.62 11.01
N ILE A 210 4.86 -13.07 10.96
CA ILE A 210 4.01 -12.93 9.77
C ILE A 210 3.60 -11.47 9.62
N TYR A 211 3.59 -10.96 8.39
CA TYR A 211 3.09 -9.63 8.07
C TYR A 211 1.76 -9.72 7.31
N ILE A 212 0.76 -8.99 7.80
CA ILE A 212 -0.54 -8.84 7.14
C ILE A 212 -0.75 -7.36 6.79
N ASN A 213 -1.04 -7.06 5.53
CA ASN A 213 -1.42 -5.70 5.12
C ASN A 213 -2.93 -5.61 4.91
N ASP A 214 -3.59 -4.82 5.75
CA ASP A 214 -5.03 -4.54 5.68
C ASP A 214 -5.33 -3.04 5.48
N ALA A 215 -4.36 -2.30 4.94
CA ALA A 215 -4.46 -0.85 4.71
C ALA A 215 -4.36 -0.49 3.22
N PHE A 216 -5.39 -0.84 2.45
CA PHE A 216 -5.46 -0.55 1.02
C PHE A 216 -5.25 0.95 0.69
N GLY A 217 -5.81 1.83 1.52
CA GLY A 217 -5.68 3.28 1.36
C GLY A 217 -4.24 3.81 1.35
N THR A 218 -3.26 3.03 1.83
CA THR A 218 -1.83 3.38 1.78
C THR A 218 -0.98 2.50 0.88
N ALA A 219 -1.57 1.50 0.22
CA ALA A 219 -0.84 0.56 -0.63
C ALA A 219 -0.16 1.22 -1.85
N HIS A 220 -0.67 2.36 -2.30
CA HIS A 220 -0.07 3.15 -3.38
C HIS A 220 1.23 3.87 -3.00
N ARG A 221 1.67 3.78 -1.73
CA ARG A 221 2.85 4.48 -1.22
C ARG A 221 3.96 3.51 -0.86
N ALA A 222 5.18 3.83 -1.29
CA ALA A 222 6.38 3.06 -0.94
C ALA A 222 6.93 3.40 0.46
N HIS A 223 6.04 3.49 1.46
CA HIS A 223 6.41 3.76 2.85
C HIS A 223 7.02 2.52 3.53
N SER A 224 7.76 2.74 4.62
CA SER A 224 8.45 1.65 5.32
C SER A 224 7.50 0.56 5.83
N SER A 225 6.33 0.91 6.37
CA SER A 225 5.32 -0.06 6.80
C SER A 225 4.65 -0.85 5.67
N MET A 226 4.78 -0.41 4.41
CA MET A 226 4.19 -1.05 3.23
C MET A 226 5.16 -1.99 2.52
N VAL A 227 6.40 -1.55 2.33
CA VAL A 227 7.39 -2.28 1.51
C VAL A 227 8.63 -2.72 2.29
N GLY A 228 8.80 -2.24 3.52
CA GLY A 228 10.03 -2.41 4.29
C GLY A 228 10.00 -3.53 5.33
N VAL A 229 8.86 -4.18 5.55
CA VAL A 229 8.76 -5.32 6.46
C VAL A 229 9.24 -6.58 5.73
N ASP A 230 10.37 -7.13 6.16
CA ASP A 230 11.03 -8.27 5.51
C ASP A 230 10.77 -9.56 6.28
N LEU A 231 9.52 -10.02 6.24
CA LEU A 231 9.10 -11.30 6.81
C LEU A 231 8.85 -12.33 5.71
N PRO A 232 9.10 -13.63 5.99
CA PRO A 232 8.97 -14.70 4.99
C PRO A 232 7.54 -14.85 4.48
N GLN A 233 6.55 -14.59 5.34
CA GLN A 233 5.13 -14.63 4.98
C GLN A 233 4.53 -13.23 5.03
N LYS A 234 4.00 -12.81 3.87
CA LYS A 234 3.31 -11.54 3.66
C LYS A 234 1.98 -11.82 2.99
N ALA A 235 0.88 -11.44 3.62
CA ALA A 235 -0.46 -11.66 3.09
C ALA A 235 -1.34 -10.41 3.21
N ALA A 236 -2.42 -10.40 2.45
CA ALA A 236 -3.48 -9.38 2.50
C ALA A 236 -4.46 -9.71 3.63
N GLY A 237 -4.88 -8.70 4.40
CA GLY A 237 -6.04 -8.83 5.27
C GLY A 237 -7.34 -8.85 4.47
N PHE A 238 -8.49 -9.01 5.14
CA PHE A 238 -9.78 -9.13 4.45
C PHE A 238 -10.17 -7.86 3.68
N LEU A 239 -9.87 -6.68 4.21
CA LEU A 239 -10.17 -5.42 3.53
C LEU A 239 -9.32 -5.30 2.27
N MET A 240 -8.01 -5.53 2.40
CA MET A 240 -7.10 -5.52 1.26
C MET A 240 -7.51 -6.54 0.19
N LYS A 241 -7.81 -7.78 0.61
CA LYS A 241 -8.19 -8.87 -0.30
C LYS A 241 -9.47 -8.54 -1.05
N LYS A 242 -10.48 -8.02 -0.36
CA LYS A 242 -11.75 -7.58 -0.97
C LYS A 242 -11.50 -6.54 -2.06
N GLU A 243 -10.72 -5.49 -1.76
CA GLU A 243 -10.39 -4.45 -2.75
C GLU A 243 -9.65 -5.04 -3.95
N LEU A 244 -8.62 -5.87 -3.73
CA LEU A 244 -7.87 -6.54 -4.79
C LEU A 244 -8.76 -7.39 -5.69
N ASP A 245 -9.72 -8.12 -5.12
CA ASP A 245 -10.65 -8.96 -5.88
C ASP A 245 -11.63 -8.13 -6.73
N TYR A 246 -12.16 -7.03 -6.20
CA TYR A 246 -13.01 -6.12 -6.97
C TYR A 246 -12.23 -5.46 -8.12
N PHE A 247 -11.01 -4.99 -7.89
CA PHE A 247 -10.18 -4.41 -8.94
C PHE A 247 -9.77 -5.46 -9.99
N ALA A 248 -9.46 -6.69 -9.58
CA ALA A 248 -9.12 -7.77 -10.51
C ALA A 248 -10.29 -8.17 -11.41
N GLN A 249 -11.54 -8.01 -10.97
CA GLN A 249 -12.73 -8.26 -11.82
C GLN A 249 -13.00 -7.12 -12.81
N ALA A 250 -12.61 -5.89 -12.45
CA ALA A 250 -12.85 -4.70 -13.26
C ALA A 250 -11.78 -4.45 -14.34
N LEU A 251 -10.58 -5.02 -14.18
CA LEU A 251 -9.42 -4.89 -15.09
C LEU A 251 -9.33 -6.04 -16.09
#